data_AF-A0A958FIW3-F1
#
_entry.id   AF-A0A958FIW3-F1
#
_cell.length_a   1.000
_cell.length_b   1.000
_cell.length_c   1.000
_cell.angle_alpha   90.00
_cell.angle_beta   90.00
_cell.angle_gamma   90.00
#
_symmetry.space_group_name_H-M   'P 1'
#
loop_
_entity.id
_entity.type
_entity.pdbx_description
1 polymer ?
#
loop_
_entity_poly.entity_id
_entity_poly.type
_entity_poly.pdbx_seq_one_letter_code
_entity_poly.pdbx_strand_id
1 'polypeptide(L)'
;MSNSLRNITWLFLLLFAASMYAQSNFSTSLHATRNGKNFWYGADTSVTHAPAPGFETLTGVPISHPNVACEGCHAGDGLDANGDPYPASYQPGCVDCHATNSGWTVSENDCYDCHSRQKTEAVTLGYSDVHRSESMKCWDCHDKSIIHGDNGVEYNSMLETGAMTVECEDCHFGSALPDHSSWDPHSGALDCSACHAQTVVSCYNCHFESQVQAHLKRAKQPIHNFVILVNRTKDGQVGTA
;
A
#
# COMPACT_ATOMS: atom_id res chain seq x y z
N MET A 1 -47.49 -8.27 13.00
CA MET A 1 -46.08 -8.71 13.13
C MET A 1 -45.53 -8.17 14.45
N SER A 2 -45.02 -9.04 15.32
CA SER A 2 -44.47 -8.67 16.63
C SER A 2 -43.32 -7.66 16.48
N ASN A 3 -43.20 -6.70 17.41
CA ASN A 3 -42.08 -5.74 17.45
C ASN A 3 -40.71 -6.43 17.45
N SER A 4 -40.62 -7.66 17.95
CA SER A 4 -39.38 -8.47 17.91
C SER A 4 -38.98 -8.87 16.49
N LEU A 5 -39.93 -9.28 15.64
CA LEU A 5 -39.67 -9.61 14.24
C LEU A 5 -39.28 -8.37 13.42
N ARG A 6 -39.88 -7.21 13.70
CA ARG A 6 -39.44 -5.93 13.09
C ARG A 6 -38.01 -5.59 13.47
N ASN A 7 -37.66 -5.67 14.75
CA ASN A 7 -36.31 -5.32 15.22
C ASN A 7 -35.22 -6.23 14.66
N ILE A 8 -35.48 -7.54 14.54
CA ILE A 8 -34.56 -8.49 13.91
C ILE A 8 -34.39 -8.16 12.42
N THR A 9 -35.49 -7.88 11.71
CA THR A 9 -35.43 -7.53 10.29
C THR A 9 -34.65 -6.23 10.04
N TRP A 10 -34.84 -5.22 10.89
CA TRP A 10 -34.07 -3.96 10.82
C TRP A 10 -32.58 -4.17 11.12
N LEU A 11 -32.23 -5.02 12.09
CA LEU A 11 -30.84 -5.33 12.39
C LEU A 11 -30.15 -6.06 11.21
N PHE A 12 -30.84 -7.01 10.59
CA PHE A 12 -30.34 -7.69 9.39
C PHE A 12 -30.16 -6.72 8.20
N LEU A 13 -31.12 -5.82 7.98
CA LEU A 13 -31.01 -4.79 6.93
C LEU A 13 -29.84 -3.83 7.17
N LEU A 14 -29.62 -3.42 8.42
CA LEU A 14 -28.50 -2.54 8.79
C LEU A 14 -27.14 -3.21 8.61
N LEU A 15 -27.01 -4.47 9.06
CA LEU A 15 -25.78 -5.23 8.90
C LEU A 15 -25.47 -5.48 7.41
N PHE A 16 -26.50 -5.84 6.64
CA PHE A 16 -26.35 -6.03 5.19
C PHE A 16 -25.95 -4.74 4.46
N ALA A 17 -26.59 -3.62 4.80
CA ALA A 17 -26.24 -2.32 4.23
C ALA A 17 -24.81 -1.90 4.58
N ALA A 18 -24.37 -2.12 5.82
CA ALA A 18 -22.99 -1.82 6.24
C ALA A 18 -21.96 -2.67 5.48
N SER A 19 -22.22 -3.97 5.29
CA SER A 19 -21.35 -4.85 4.50
C SER A 19 -21.28 -4.46 3.03
N MET A 20 -22.42 -4.09 2.42
CA MET A 20 -22.43 -3.60 1.04
C MET A 20 -21.67 -2.30 0.88
N TYR A 21 -21.81 -1.38 1.83
CA TYR A 21 -21.09 -0.10 1.83
C TYR A 21 -19.57 -0.32 1.95
N ALA A 22 -19.14 -1.18 2.87
CA ALA A 22 -17.74 -1.52 3.03
C ALA A 22 -17.15 -2.16 1.75
N GLN A 23 -17.88 -3.07 1.11
CA GLN A 23 -17.43 -3.69 -0.14
C GLN A 23 -17.37 -2.70 -1.31
N SER A 24 -18.33 -1.77 -1.37
CA SER A 24 -18.37 -0.72 -2.39
C SER A 24 -17.15 0.19 -2.29
N ASN A 25 -16.79 0.64 -1.09
CA ASN A 25 -15.59 1.46 -0.91
C ASN A 25 -14.33 0.65 -1.25
N PHE A 26 -14.25 -0.61 -0.78
CA PHE A 26 -13.07 -1.42 -1.02
C PHE A 26 -12.80 -1.60 -2.51
N SER A 27 -13.83 -1.77 -3.33
CA SER A 27 -13.69 -1.98 -4.78
C SER A 27 -12.96 -0.87 -5.54
N THR A 28 -12.92 0.35 -5.00
CA THR A 28 -12.16 1.47 -5.60
C THR A 28 -10.84 1.76 -4.88
N SER A 29 -10.55 1.07 -3.78
CA SER A 29 -9.30 1.22 -3.03
C SER A 29 -8.10 0.73 -3.85
N LEU A 30 -6.91 1.28 -3.57
CA LEU A 30 -5.65 0.81 -4.17
C LEU A 30 -5.32 -0.66 -3.83
N HIS A 31 -5.85 -1.20 -2.74
CA HIS A 31 -5.69 -2.61 -2.38
C HIS A 31 -6.54 -3.54 -3.28
N ALA A 32 -7.70 -3.07 -3.74
CA ALA A 32 -8.54 -3.78 -4.70
C ALA A 32 -8.06 -3.58 -6.14
N THR A 33 -7.81 -2.34 -6.56
CA THR A 33 -7.48 -2.03 -7.97
C THR A 33 -6.04 -2.35 -8.32
N ARG A 34 -5.11 -2.22 -7.36
CA ARG A 34 -3.67 -2.45 -7.53
C ARG A 34 -3.01 -1.56 -8.58
N ASN A 35 -3.66 -0.46 -8.96
CA ASN A 35 -3.22 0.42 -10.02
C ASN A 35 -1.84 1.04 -9.76
N GLY A 36 -1.46 1.24 -8.50
CA GLY A 36 -0.24 1.95 -8.11
C GLY A 36 1.02 1.49 -8.85
N LYS A 37 1.24 0.17 -8.99
CA LYS A 37 2.42 -0.35 -9.71
C LYS A 37 2.27 -0.24 -11.22
N ASN A 38 1.10 -0.56 -11.75
CA ASN A 38 0.82 -0.49 -13.18
C ASN A 38 0.96 0.95 -13.70
N PHE A 39 0.47 1.93 -12.93
CA PHE A 39 0.58 3.36 -13.20
C PHE A 39 2.01 3.76 -13.57
N TRP A 40 2.98 3.45 -12.69
CA TRP A 40 4.38 3.83 -12.90
C TRP A 40 5.17 2.87 -13.81
N TYR A 41 4.63 1.69 -14.12
CA TYR A 41 5.32 0.68 -14.92
C TYR A 41 5.00 0.81 -16.42
N GLY A 42 3.72 1.06 -16.76
CA GLY A 42 3.22 0.86 -18.12
C GLY A 42 3.80 1.81 -19.16
N ALA A 43 3.87 1.34 -20.41
CA ALA A 43 4.42 2.10 -21.53
C ALA A 43 3.42 3.11 -22.13
N ASP A 44 2.13 2.81 -22.06
CA ASP A 44 1.07 3.63 -22.66
C ASP A 44 0.42 4.53 -21.61
N THR A 45 0.84 5.81 -21.61
CA THR A 45 0.28 6.82 -20.70
C THR A 45 -1.17 7.16 -20.98
N SER A 46 -1.73 6.80 -22.14
CA SER A 46 -3.17 6.94 -22.41
C SER A 46 -4.01 5.88 -21.70
N VAL A 47 -3.37 4.77 -21.30
CA VAL A 47 -3.98 3.68 -20.53
C VAL A 47 -3.69 3.83 -19.06
N THR A 48 -2.43 4.13 -18.70
CA THR A 48 -2.04 4.26 -17.29
C THR A 48 -2.40 5.61 -16.69
N HIS A 49 -2.61 6.66 -17.49
CA HIS A 49 -2.72 8.05 -17.02
C HIS A 49 -1.46 8.60 -16.34
N ALA A 50 -0.32 7.91 -16.46
CA ALA A 50 0.94 8.37 -15.89
C ALA A 50 1.50 9.59 -16.62
N PRO A 51 2.26 10.47 -15.92
CA PRO A 51 2.84 11.66 -16.54
C PRO A 51 3.93 11.32 -17.56
N ALA A 52 4.53 10.13 -17.47
CA ALA A 52 5.56 9.65 -18.38
C ALA A 52 5.49 8.12 -18.52
N PRO A 53 5.94 7.56 -19.66
CA PRO A 53 6.04 6.12 -19.83
C PRO A 53 7.01 5.47 -18.84
N GLY A 54 6.64 4.29 -18.33
CA GLY A 54 7.39 3.56 -17.31
C GLY A 54 8.37 2.52 -17.86
N PHE A 55 8.77 1.61 -16.96
CA PHE A 55 9.76 0.55 -17.20
C PHE A 55 9.42 -0.40 -18.36
N GLU A 56 8.13 -0.55 -18.69
CA GLU A 56 7.70 -1.31 -19.87
C GLU A 56 8.33 -0.78 -21.16
N THR A 57 8.54 0.53 -21.31
CA THR A 57 9.18 1.09 -22.52
C THR A 57 10.62 0.64 -22.72
N LEU A 58 11.32 0.33 -21.62
CA LEU A 58 12.70 -0.14 -21.66
C LEU A 58 12.79 -1.64 -21.96
N THR A 59 11.77 -2.40 -21.55
CA THR A 59 11.81 -3.87 -21.58
C THR A 59 10.94 -4.49 -22.67
N GLY A 60 9.90 -3.79 -23.12
CA GLY A 60 8.84 -4.33 -23.97
C GLY A 60 8.00 -5.43 -23.30
N VAL A 61 8.12 -5.58 -21.97
CA VAL A 61 7.41 -6.63 -21.22
C VAL A 61 6.31 -5.97 -20.38
N PRO A 62 5.02 -6.28 -20.63
CA PRO A 62 3.93 -5.70 -19.85
C PRO A 62 3.97 -6.20 -18.40
N ILE A 63 3.45 -5.39 -17.47
CA ILE A 63 3.42 -5.75 -16.04
C ILE A 63 2.59 -7.03 -15.79
N SER A 64 1.60 -7.27 -16.65
CA SER A 64 0.69 -8.42 -16.65
C SER A 64 1.30 -9.68 -17.25
N HIS A 65 2.57 -9.65 -17.66
CA HIS A 65 3.27 -10.83 -18.13
C HIS A 65 3.21 -11.93 -17.05
N PRO A 66 2.83 -13.18 -17.37
CA PRO A 66 2.51 -14.22 -16.38
C PRO A 66 3.65 -14.55 -15.43
N ASN A 67 4.89 -14.38 -15.88
CA ASN A 67 6.07 -14.60 -15.05
C ASN A 67 6.56 -13.33 -14.30
N VAL A 68 5.93 -12.17 -14.49
CA VAL A 68 6.25 -10.94 -13.78
C VAL A 68 5.40 -10.84 -12.51
N ALA A 69 6.00 -11.16 -11.37
CA ALA A 69 5.32 -11.12 -10.05
C ALA A 69 5.00 -9.71 -9.52
N CYS A 70 5.00 -8.67 -10.35
CA CYS A 70 4.84 -7.28 -9.89
C CYS A 70 3.41 -7.01 -9.43
N GLU A 71 2.41 -7.55 -10.13
CA GLU A 71 0.98 -7.48 -9.78
C GLU A 71 0.55 -8.54 -8.76
N GLY A 72 1.38 -9.57 -8.58
CA GLY A 72 1.18 -10.60 -7.58
C GLY A 72 1.35 -10.00 -6.18
N CYS A 73 0.26 -9.94 -5.43
CA CYS A 73 0.26 -9.55 -4.02
C CYS A 73 0.03 -10.74 -3.09
N HIS A 74 -0.12 -11.97 -3.59
CA HIS A 74 -0.26 -13.12 -2.71
C HIS A 74 0.95 -13.22 -1.80
N ALA A 75 0.68 -13.58 -0.54
CA ALA A 75 1.70 -13.95 0.41
C ALA A 75 2.65 -14.98 -0.22
N GLY A 76 3.93 -14.93 0.16
CA GLY A 76 4.96 -15.80 -0.43
C GLY A 76 4.71 -17.30 -0.21
N ASP A 77 3.86 -17.65 0.76
CA ASP A 77 3.38 -19.01 1.02
C ASP A 77 2.13 -19.41 0.21
N GLY A 78 1.50 -18.46 -0.48
CA GLY A 78 0.32 -18.66 -1.31
C GLY A 78 -0.98 -18.80 -0.54
N LEU A 79 -1.05 -18.36 0.72
CA LEU A 79 -2.21 -18.50 1.60
C LEU A 79 -2.89 -17.16 1.89
N ASP A 80 -4.21 -17.20 2.11
CA ASP A 80 -5.02 -16.08 2.61
C ASP A 80 -4.93 -15.97 4.15
N ALA A 81 -5.64 -15.00 4.75
CA ALA A 81 -5.63 -14.81 6.21
C ALA A 81 -6.25 -15.98 7.00
N ASN A 82 -7.01 -16.88 6.34
CA ASN A 82 -7.48 -18.12 6.98
C ASN A 82 -6.44 -19.25 6.92
N GLY A 83 -5.37 -19.07 6.14
CA GLY A 83 -4.41 -20.13 5.81
C GLY A 83 -4.85 -21.00 4.65
N ASP A 84 -5.82 -20.56 3.84
CA ASP A 84 -6.32 -21.29 2.69
C ASP A 84 -5.61 -20.86 1.40
N PRO A 85 -5.33 -21.77 0.44
CA PRO A 85 -4.72 -21.39 -0.83
C PRO A 85 -5.63 -20.47 -1.66
N TYR A 86 -5.04 -19.44 -2.28
CA TYR A 86 -5.78 -18.56 -3.19
C TYR A 86 -6.39 -19.34 -4.38
N PRO A 87 -7.61 -19.00 -4.82
CA PRO A 87 -8.24 -19.63 -5.96
C PRO A 87 -7.51 -19.29 -7.27
N ALA A 88 -7.60 -20.17 -8.27
CA ALA A 88 -6.97 -19.96 -9.57
C ALA A 88 -7.48 -18.70 -10.29
N SER A 89 -8.77 -18.37 -10.14
CA SER A 89 -9.37 -17.11 -10.60
C SER A 89 -9.48 -16.13 -9.44
N TYR A 90 -8.32 -15.70 -8.94
CA TYR A 90 -8.23 -14.81 -7.80
C TYR A 90 -8.86 -13.43 -8.08
N GLN A 91 -9.56 -12.92 -7.08
CA GLN A 91 -10.04 -11.55 -6.99
C GLN A 91 -9.73 -11.03 -5.58
N PRO A 92 -9.22 -9.79 -5.44
CA PRO A 92 -8.97 -9.21 -4.14
C PRO A 92 -10.23 -9.18 -3.28
N GLY A 93 -10.09 -9.53 -2.00
CA GLY A 93 -11.24 -9.68 -1.13
C GLY A 93 -10.90 -9.52 0.34
N CYS A 94 -11.94 -9.47 1.16
CA CYS A 94 -11.80 -9.21 2.59
C CYS A 94 -10.92 -10.25 3.30
N VAL A 95 -10.94 -11.51 2.84
CA VAL A 95 -10.18 -12.63 3.43
C VAL A 95 -8.68 -12.54 3.20
N ASP A 96 -8.24 -11.63 2.32
CA ASP A 96 -6.81 -11.37 2.10
C ASP A 96 -6.16 -10.76 3.35
N CYS A 97 -6.95 -10.08 4.19
CA CYS A 97 -6.46 -9.44 5.43
C CYS A 97 -7.27 -9.85 6.66
N HIS A 98 -8.56 -10.17 6.51
CA HIS A 98 -9.45 -10.48 7.61
C HIS A 98 -9.71 -11.98 7.70
N ALA A 99 -9.04 -12.62 8.66
CA ALA A 99 -9.26 -14.03 8.97
C ALA A 99 -10.69 -14.26 9.51
N THR A 100 -11.51 -14.97 8.73
CA THR A 100 -12.90 -15.28 9.06
C THR A 100 -13.00 -16.24 10.26
N ASN A 101 -11.98 -17.09 10.44
CA ASN A 101 -11.84 -18.01 11.56
C ASN A 101 -11.39 -17.30 12.87
N SER A 102 -11.01 -16.02 12.79
CA SER A 102 -10.47 -15.22 13.90
C SER A 102 -11.26 -13.92 14.11
N GLY A 103 -12.57 -13.98 13.86
CA GLY A 103 -13.48 -12.86 14.13
C GLY A 103 -13.21 -11.62 13.28
N TRP A 104 -12.63 -11.78 12.08
CA TRP A 104 -12.26 -10.68 11.17
C TRP A 104 -11.21 -9.72 11.74
N THR A 105 -10.38 -10.20 12.66
CA THR A 105 -9.25 -9.41 13.17
C THR A 105 -8.12 -9.35 12.15
N VAL A 106 -7.37 -8.24 12.18
CA VAL A 106 -6.20 -8.00 11.34
C VAL A 106 -4.99 -7.82 12.25
N SER A 107 -3.89 -8.44 11.87
CA SER A 107 -2.56 -8.32 12.47
C SER A 107 -1.62 -7.56 11.53
N GLU A 108 -0.49 -7.07 12.03
CA GLU A 108 0.53 -6.48 11.16
C GLU A 108 1.13 -7.51 10.19
N ASN A 109 1.12 -8.80 10.54
CA ASN A 109 1.63 -9.84 9.65
C ASN A 109 0.82 -9.93 8.36
N ASP A 110 -0.50 -9.76 8.43
CA ASP A 110 -1.38 -9.73 7.26
C ASP A 110 -0.98 -8.60 6.29
N CYS A 111 -0.48 -7.48 6.82
CA CYS A 111 0.08 -6.40 6.01
C CYS A 111 1.44 -6.80 5.41
N TYR A 112 2.32 -7.37 6.24
CA TYR A 112 3.69 -7.72 5.87
C TYR A 112 3.80 -8.83 4.81
N ASP A 113 2.79 -9.67 4.67
CA ASP A 113 2.80 -10.75 3.69
C ASP A 113 2.72 -10.24 2.25
N CYS A 114 2.06 -9.11 2.02
CA CYS A 114 2.10 -8.37 0.77
C CYS A 114 3.20 -7.28 0.78
N HIS A 115 3.33 -6.55 1.89
CA HIS A 115 4.33 -5.49 2.10
C HIS A 115 5.68 -6.05 2.53
N SER A 116 6.17 -7.04 1.79
CA SER A 116 7.41 -7.78 2.09
C SER A 116 8.67 -6.91 2.21
N ARG A 117 8.73 -5.76 1.54
CA ARG A 117 9.81 -4.77 1.73
C ARG A 117 9.75 -4.15 3.11
N GLN A 118 8.56 -3.73 3.55
CA GLN A 118 8.35 -3.23 4.91
C GLN A 118 8.65 -4.30 5.96
N LYS A 119 8.26 -5.56 5.71
CA LYS A 119 8.62 -6.72 6.54
C LYS A 119 10.14 -6.86 6.65
N THR A 120 10.85 -6.71 5.53
CA THR A 120 12.32 -6.80 5.50
C THR A 120 12.94 -5.71 6.35
N GLU A 121 12.47 -4.46 6.24
CA GLU A 121 12.94 -3.33 7.05
C GLU A 121 12.70 -3.55 8.55
N ALA A 122 11.47 -3.91 8.90
CA ALA A 122 11.03 -4.04 10.30
C ALA A 122 11.63 -5.27 10.99
N VAL A 123 11.57 -6.43 10.34
CA VAL A 123 11.82 -7.74 10.97
C VAL A 123 13.19 -8.32 10.60
N THR A 124 13.58 -8.24 9.32
CA THR A 124 14.83 -8.88 8.85
C THR A 124 16.06 -8.00 9.13
N LEU A 125 15.96 -6.71 8.82
CA LEU A 125 17.02 -5.73 9.04
C LEU A 125 16.94 -5.12 10.44
N GLY A 126 15.75 -5.16 11.07
CA GLY A 126 15.56 -4.70 12.45
C GLY A 126 15.70 -3.18 12.58
N TYR A 127 15.27 -2.42 11.57
CA TYR A 127 15.35 -0.97 11.63
C TYR A 127 14.46 -0.40 12.73
N SER A 128 15.05 0.49 13.52
CA SER A 128 14.35 1.25 14.56
C SER A 128 13.31 2.15 13.92
N ASP A 129 12.12 2.19 14.51
CA ASP A 129 11.07 3.12 14.13
C ASP A 129 10.47 3.66 15.42
N VAL A 130 10.46 4.99 15.55
CA VAL A 130 9.99 5.67 16.76
C VAL A 130 8.49 5.44 17.00
N HIS A 131 7.70 5.36 15.93
CA HIS A 131 6.27 5.10 16.01
C HIS A 131 6.01 3.65 16.44
N ARG A 132 6.73 2.68 15.85
CA ARG A 132 6.64 1.26 16.30
C ARG A 132 7.12 1.08 17.74
N SER A 133 8.11 1.85 18.18
CA SER A 133 8.60 1.81 19.57
C SER A 133 7.53 2.27 20.56
N GLU A 134 6.66 3.18 20.14
CA GLU A 134 5.46 3.62 20.86
C GLU A 134 4.23 2.73 20.58
N SER A 135 4.45 1.50 20.10
CA SER A 135 3.41 0.50 19.81
C SER A 135 2.43 0.87 18.70
N MET A 136 2.74 1.87 17.86
CA MET A 136 1.94 2.15 16.67
C MET A 136 2.11 1.05 15.63
N LYS A 137 1.02 0.75 14.94
CA LYS A 137 0.88 -0.25 13.88
C LYS A 137 0.58 0.43 12.55
N CYS A 138 0.62 -0.33 11.47
CA CYS A 138 0.38 0.16 10.11
C CYS A 138 -0.88 1.04 10.02
N TRP A 139 -1.99 0.56 10.57
CA TRP A 139 -3.30 1.22 10.48
C TRP A 139 -3.50 2.39 11.44
N ASP A 140 -2.54 2.65 12.33
CA ASP A 140 -2.59 3.87 13.16
C ASP A 140 -2.19 5.10 12.33
N CYS A 141 -1.51 4.91 11.19
CA CYS A 141 -1.31 5.93 10.15
C CYS A 141 -2.17 5.65 8.91
N HIS A 142 -2.23 4.40 8.45
CA HIS A 142 -3.05 4.00 7.30
C HIS A 142 -4.48 3.69 7.75
N ASP A 143 -5.30 4.72 7.91
CA ASP A 143 -6.65 4.55 8.42
C ASP A 143 -7.57 3.73 7.48
N LYS A 144 -8.80 3.47 7.93
CA LYS A 144 -9.78 2.69 7.17
C LYS A 144 -10.11 3.31 5.82
N SER A 145 -10.09 4.63 5.68
CA SER A 145 -10.42 5.29 4.42
C SER A 145 -9.32 5.11 3.37
N ILE A 146 -8.06 5.04 3.80
CA ILE A 146 -6.92 4.78 2.92
C ILE A 146 -6.86 3.30 2.54
N ILE A 147 -7.11 2.39 3.49
CA ILE A 147 -7.05 0.94 3.23
C ILE A 147 -8.28 0.47 2.44
N HIS A 148 -9.48 0.83 2.88
CA HIS A 148 -10.74 0.39 2.28
C HIS A 148 -11.31 1.36 1.24
N GLY A 149 -10.69 2.51 0.96
CA GLY A 149 -11.25 3.52 0.04
C GLY A 149 -12.16 4.55 0.72
N ASP A 150 -12.23 5.73 0.11
CA ASP A 150 -12.72 6.99 0.68
C ASP A 150 -14.01 7.50 0.00
N ASN A 151 -14.95 6.58 -0.23
CA ASN A 151 -16.28 6.77 -0.86
C ASN A 151 -16.30 6.69 -2.39
N GLY A 152 -15.60 5.70 -2.96
CA GLY A 152 -15.74 5.35 -4.37
C GLY A 152 -14.82 6.11 -5.30
N VAL A 153 -13.86 6.88 -4.77
CA VAL A 153 -12.80 7.45 -5.59
C VAL A 153 -11.79 6.34 -5.87
N GLU A 154 -11.46 6.18 -7.16
CA GLU A 154 -10.38 5.32 -7.60
C GLU A 154 -9.14 6.18 -7.81
N TYR A 155 -8.03 5.76 -7.20
CA TYR A 155 -6.73 6.38 -7.37
C TYR A 155 -5.86 5.53 -8.29
N ASN A 156 -5.07 6.20 -9.11
CA ASN A 156 -4.00 5.60 -9.89
C ASN A 156 -2.80 5.24 -9.02
N SER A 157 -2.48 6.03 -7.98
CA SER A 157 -1.31 5.84 -7.13
C SER A 157 -1.48 6.42 -5.72
N MET A 158 -0.74 5.90 -4.73
CA MET A 158 -0.66 6.47 -3.38
C MET A 158 -0.08 7.90 -3.34
N LEU A 159 0.55 8.35 -4.43
CA LEU A 159 1.16 9.69 -4.54
C LEU A 159 0.20 10.76 -5.09
N GLU A 160 -1.02 10.38 -5.45
CA GLU A 160 -2.05 11.31 -5.88
C GLU A 160 -2.71 12.05 -4.71
N THR A 161 -3.21 13.26 -4.97
CA THR A 161 -3.97 14.03 -4.00
C THR A 161 -5.19 13.24 -3.51
N GLY A 162 -5.28 13.05 -2.19
CA GLY A 162 -6.40 12.36 -1.55
C GLY A 162 -6.20 10.86 -1.37
N ALA A 163 -5.27 10.22 -2.09
CA ALA A 163 -5.03 8.78 -1.97
C ALA A 163 -4.44 8.39 -0.61
N MET A 164 -3.59 9.25 -0.08
CA MET A 164 -2.99 9.17 1.25
C MET A 164 -3.32 10.46 1.99
N THR A 165 -4.11 10.37 3.05
CA THR A 165 -4.63 11.53 3.80
C THR A 165 -3.92 11.78 5.13
N VAL A 166 -3.11 10.82 5.60
CA VAL A 166 -2.30 10.99 6.81
C VAL A 166 -1.07 11.84 6.51
N GLU A 167 -0.86 12.88 7.31
CA GLU A 167 0.36 13.69 7.33
C GLU A 167 1.04 13.63 8.70
N CYS A 168 2.33 13.95 8.75
CA CYS A 168 3.06 14.00 10.01
C CYS A 168 2.45 15.03 10.96
N GLU A 169 2.00 16.15 10.41
CA GLU A 169 1.44 17.30 11.10
C GLU A 169 0.09 17.02 11.77
N ASP A 170 -0.59 15.93 11.43
CA ASP A 170 -1.82 15.50 12.09
C ASP A 170 -1.57 15.12 13.56
N CYS A 171 -0.37 14.64 13.87
CA CYS A 171 0.07 14.23 15.21
C CYS A 171 1.22 15.11 15.74
N HIS A 172 2.08 15.62 14.85
CA HIS A 172 3.23 16.44 15.20
C HIS A 172 2.92 17.92 15.00
N PHE A 173 2.43 18.59 16.05
CA PHE A 173 2.10 20.01 16.03
C PHE A 173 2.79 20.80 17.14
N GLY A 174 2.91 22.12 16.95
CA GLY A 174 3.48 23.03 17.95
C GLY A 174 4.97 22.79 18.18
N SER A 175 5.40 22.70 19.44
CA SER A 175 6.81 22.55 19.82
C SER A 175 7.42 21.18 19.49
N ALA A 176 6.63 20.23 18.99
CA ALA A 176 7.11 18.93 18.53
C ALA A 176 7.80 19.01 17.15
N LEU A 177 7.52 20.06 16.38
CA LEU A 177 8.25 20.38 15.16
C LEU A 177 9.36 21.38 15.53
N PRO A 178 10.64 21.00 15.46
CA PRO A 178 11.71 21.98 15.58
C PRO A 178 11.50 23.12 14.57
N ASP A 179 11.86 24.35 14.96
CA ASP A 179 11.86 25.45 13.99
C ASP A 179 12.99 25.22 12.98
N HIS A 180 12.62 24.87 11.76
CA HIS A 180 13.55 24.67 10.64
C HIS A 180 13.66 25.92 9.76
N SER A 181 12.93 27.00 10.03
CA SER A 181 12.86 28.17 9.13
C SER A 181 14.21 28.86 8.93
N SER A 182 15.12 28.76 9.90
CA SER A 182 16.49 29.27 9.79
C SER A 182 17.47 28.31 9.10
N TRP A 183 17.07 27.05 8.83
CA TRP A 183 17.91 25.98 8.32
C TRP A 183 17.34 25.23 7.10
N ASP A 184 16.15 25.61 6.63
CA ASP A 184 15.53 25.06 5.43
C ASP A 184 15.80 25.94 4.21
N PRO A 185 16.87 25.66 3.43
CA PRO A 185 17.12 26.38 2.18
C PRO A 185 16.07 26.05 1.10
N HIS A 186 15.16 25.11 1.34
CA HIS A 186 14.22 24.61 0.34
C HIS A 186 12.86 25.31 0.40
N SER A 187 12.69 26.31 1.27
CA SER A 187 11.49 27.18 1.31
C SER A 187 10.19 26.38 1.47
N GLY A 188 10.19 25.32 2.29
CA GLY A 188 9.03 24.45 2.51
C GLY A 188 8.78 23.43 1.39
N ALA A 189 9.70 23.26 0.44
CA ALA A 189 9.55 22.30 -0.66
C ALA A 189 9.87 20.84 -0.27
N LEU A 190 10.28 20.57 0.98
CA LEU A 190 10.51 19.22 1.48
C LEU A 190 9.35 18.76 2.36
N ASP A 191 8.87 17.55 2.09
CA ASP A 191 7.99 16.80 2.97
C ASP A 191 8.82 16.21 4.14
N CYS A 192 8.20 16.02 5.31
CA CYS A 192 8.86 15.48 6.50
C CYS A 192 9.59 14.15 6.22
N SER A 193 9.02 13.29 5.37
CA SER A 193 9.61 11.99 5.03
C SER A 193 10.91 12.10 4.25
N ALA A 194 11.22 13.23 3.60
CA ALA A 194 12.46 13.41 2.87
C ALA A 194 13.70 13.33 3.76
N CYS A 195 13.55 13.72 5.04
CA CYS A 195 14.63 13.69 6.03
C CYS A 195 14.40 12.66 7.15
N HIS A 196 13.13 12.42 7.53
CA HIS A 196 12.80 11.59 8.69
C HIS A 196 12.54 10.11 8.35
N ALA A 197 12.46 9.73 7.08
CA ALA A 197 12.47 8.33 6.70
C ALA A 197 13.91 7.77 6.79
N GLN A 198 14.09 6.65 7.50
CA GLN A 198 15.43 6.08 7.71
C GLN A 198 16.05 5.53 6.42
N THR A 199 15.26 4.82 5.61
CA THR A 199 15.69 4.20 4.36
C THR A 199 14.46 3.71 3.59
N VAL A 200 14.65 3.43 2.31
CA VAL A 200 13.82 2.49 1.57
C VAL A 200 14.60 1.22 1.29
N VAL A 201 13.95 0.05 1.29
CA VAL A 201 14.53 -1.20 0.82
C VAL A 201 14.13 -1.45 -0.63
N SER A 202 15.13 -1.65 -1.47
CA SER A 202 14.93 -2.15 -2.83
C SER A 202 15.61 -3.51 -3.01
N CYS A 203 14.93 -4.43 -3.67
CA CYS A 203 15.53 -5.68 -4.11
C CYS A 203 16.05 -5.46 -5.52
N TYR A 204 17.37 -5.28 -5.67
CA TYR A 204 17.97 -5.17 -7.00
C TYR A 204 17.99 -6.54 -7.66
N ASN A 205 17.10 -6.73 -8.64
CA ASN A 205 17.14 -7.88 -9.53
C ASN A 205 17.97 -7.50 -10.76
N CYS A 206 19.24 -7.93 -10.82
CA CYS A 206 20.09 -7.72 -11.99
C CYS A 206 19.62 -8.52 -13.22
N HIS A 207 18.72 -9.50 -13.00
CA HIS A 207 18.31 -10.48 -13.99
C HIS A 207 16.79 -10.40 -14.21
N PHE A 208 16.32 -9.31 -14.81
CA PHE A 208 14.90 -9.20 -15.15
C PHE A 208 14.49 -10.30 -16.14
N GLU A 209 15.37 -10.70 -17.04
CA GLU A 209 15.17 -11.78 -18.00
C GLU A 209 14.86 -13.12 -17.33
N SER A 210 15.47 -13.44 -16.18
CA SER A 210 15.18 -14.71 -15.50
C SER A 210 13.78 -14.72 -14.87
N GLN A 211 13.30 -13.56 -14.46
CA GLN A 211 11.92 -13.40 -14.01
C GLN A 211 10.97 -13.57 -15.19
N VAL A 212 11.22 -12.90 -16.32
CA VAL A 212 10.37 -13.01 -17.51
C VAL A 212 10.33 -14.44 -18.09
N GLN A 213 11.47 -15.13 -18.14
CA GLN A 213 11.56 -16.45 -18.78
C GLN A 213 11.10 -17.60 -17.88
N ALA A 214 11.33 -17.51 -16.56
CA ALA A 214 11.18 -18.65 -15.65
C ALA A 214 10.54 -18.30 -14.29
N HIS A 215 9.96 -17.11 -14.15
CA HIS A 215 9.41 -16.61 -12.87
C HIS A 215 10.42 -16.65 -11.72
N LEU A 216 11.71 -16.52 -12.05
CA LEU A 216 12.80 -16.67 -11.09
C LEU A 216 13.43 -15.31 -10.78
N LYS A 217 13.18 -14.80 -9.57
CA LYS A 217 13.89 -13.63 -9.04
C LYS A 217 15.30 -14.04 -8.60
N ARG A 218 16.33 -13.35 -9.12
CA ARG A 218 17.74 -13.56 -8.76
C ARG A 218 18.31 -12.32 -8.09
N ALA A 219 17.66 -11.87 -7.02
CA ALA A 219 18.16 -10.76 -6.23
C ALA A 219 19.42 -11.20 -5.47
N LYS A 220 20.49 -10.42 -5.52
CA LYS A 220 21.74 -10.72 -4.82
C LYS A 220 21.59 -10.52 -3.30
N GLN A 221 20.96 -9.42 -2.90
CA GLN A 221 20.71 -9.02 -1.52
C GLN A 221 19.70 -7.86 -1.49
N PRO A 222 19.03 -7.59 -0.35
CA PRO A 222 18.37 -6.31 -0.13
C PRO A 222 19.39 -5.17 -0.25
N ILE A 223 19.07 -4.13 -1.00
CA ILE A 223 19.79 -2.85 -0.98
C ILE A 223 19.01 -1.92 -0.06
N HIS A 224 19.72 -1.24 0.83
CA HIS A 224 19.17 -0.40 1.89
C HIS A 224 20.19 0.68 2.29
N ASN A 225 19.85 1.53 3.26
CA ASN A 225 20.59 2.73 3.69
C ASN A 225 20.66 3.83 2.61
N PHE A 226 19.57 3.98 1.85
CA PHE A 226 19.36 5.09 0.93
C PHE A 226 17.89 5.48 0.95
N VAL A 227 17.60 6.70 0.55
CA VAL A 227 16.23 7.16 0.27
C VAL A 227 16.14 7.53 -1.21
N ILE A 228 14.99 7.26 -1.82
CA ILE A 228 14.65 7.78 -3.14
C ILE A 228 13.71 8.94 -2.90
N LEU A 229 14.12 10.12 -3.36
CA LEU A 229 13.32 11.32 -3.27
C LEU A 229 12.53 11.52 -4.57
N VAL A 230 11.24 11.77 -4.45
CA VAL A 230 10.32 12.00 -5.57
C VAL A 230 9.48 13.26 -5.34
N ASN A 231 9.10 13.91 -6.44
CA ASN A 231 8.14 15.00 -6.39
C ASN A 231 6.74 14.41 -6.14
N ARG A 232 6.10 14.86 -5.07
CA ARG A 232 4.73 14.48 -4.71
C ARG A 232 3.77 15.41 -5.41
N THR A 233 2.82 14.83 -6.14
CA THR A 233 1.83 15.63 -6.87
C THR A 233 0.82 16.29 -5.95
N LYS A 234 0.58 15.71 -4.77
CA LYS A 234 -0.47 16.16 -3.85
C LYS A 234 -0.23 17.53 -3.25
N ASP A 235 1.02 17.85 -2.94
CA ASP A 235 1.45 19.04 -2.19
C ASP A 235 2.59 19.81 -2.91
N GLY A 236 3.16 19.23 -3.98
CA GLY A 236 4.30 19.80 -4.70
C GLY A 236 5.63 19.69 -3.97
N GLN A 237 5.67 18.97 -2.84
CA GLN A 237 6.88 18.76 -2.05
C GLN A 237 7.69 17.57 -2.55
N VAL A 238 8.96 17.52 -2.17
CA VAL A 238 9.84 16.37 -2.35
C VAL A 238 9.74 15.50 -1.10
N GLY A 239 9.37 14.23 -1.26
CA GLY A 239 9.32 13.25 -0.17
C GLY A 239 9.93 11.91 -0.56
N THR A 240 9.93 10.97 0.38
CA THR A 240 10.41 9.60 0.10
C THR A 240 9.39 8.84 -0.77
N ALA A 241 9.91 8.08 -1.74
CA ALA A 241 9.14 7.28 -2.70
C ALA A 241 8.53 6.00 -2.11
#